data_AF-A0A5S4VTK7-F1
#
_entry.id   AF-A0A5S4VTK7-F1
#
_cell.length_a   1.000
_cell.length_b   1.000
_cell.length_c   1.000
_cell.angle_alpha   90.00
_cell.angle_beta   90.00
_cell.angle_gamma   90.00
#
_symmetry.space_group_name_H-M   'P 1'
#
loop_
_entity.id
_entity.type
_entity.pdbx_description
1 polymer ?
#
loop_
_entity_poly.entity_id
_entity_poly.type
_entity_poly.pdbx_seq_one_letter_code
_entity_poly.pdbx_strand_id
1 'polypeptide(L)'
;MLDKNGKEMVTGCVVEIKNAYFKTDNGLYFVEKSPEELGWLGSDYCLLKLKRNGQLSTAKKNICFWPIMSFVSDRMKSIEANAWNKEHATIEVRTDIDRQYIKEYFKEEAKRLDPMIEHMKYNFGEDHPETIKQIKLRDHRMEVSDSIQ
;
A
#
# COMPACT_ATOMS: atom_id res chain seq x y z
N MET A 1 -10.97 0.46 -7.11
CA MET A 1 -10.49 0.47 -8.51
C MET A 1 -10.33 -0.97 -8.98
N LEU A 2 -10.71 -1.27 -10.23
CA LEU A 2 -10.53 -2.60 -10.82
C LEU A 2 -9.15 -2.69 -11.51
N ASP A 3 -8.53 -3.86 -11.44
CA ASP A 3 -7.35 -4.19 -12.22
C ASP A 3 -7.70 -4.38 -13.71
N LYS A 4 -6.71 -4.69 -14.54
CA LYS A 4 -6.91 -4.89 -15.99
C LYS A 4 -7.89 -6.04 -16.32
N ASN A 5 -8.12 -6.96 -15.39
CA ASN A 5 -9.00 -8.12 -15.54
C ASN A 5 -10.36 -7.91 -14.85
N GLY A 6 -10.65 -6.71 -14.35
CA GLY A 6 -11.92 -6.41 -13.67
C GLY A 6 -11.98 -6.84 -12.21
N LYS A 7 -10.87 -7.22 -11.58
CA LYS A 7 -10.81 -7.60 -10.17
C LYS A 7 -10.55 -6.39 -9.28
N GLU A 8 -11.30 -6.29 -8.20
CA GLU A 8 -11.13 -5.18 -7.26
C GLU A 8 -9.78 -5.24 -6.54
N MET A 9 -9.08 -4.10 -6.53
CA MET A 9 -7.87 -3.90 -5.74
C MET A 9 -8.23 -3.40 -4.34
N VAL A 10 -8.00 -4.24 -3.34
CA VAL A 10 -8.17 -3.93 -1.92
C VAL A 10 -6.84 -4.00 -1.18
N THR A 11 -6.76 -3.36 -0.02
CA THR A 11 -5.59 -3.45 0.87
C THR A 11 -5.25 -4.91 1.18
N GLY A 12 -3.96 -5.25 1.12
CA GLY A 12 -3.46 -6.61 1.30
C GLY A 12 -3.40 -7.48 0.04
N CYS A 13 -3.99 -7.05 -1.07
CA CYS A 13 -3.83 -7.75 -2.34
C CYS A 13 -2.41 -7.58 -2.91
N VAL A 14 -1.90 -8.66 -3.51
CA VAL A 14 -0.68 -8.63 -4.32
C VAL A 14 -1.05 -8.20 -5.74
N VAL A 15 -0.28 -7.28 -6.30
CA VAL A 15 -0.48 -6.74 -7.64
C VAL A 15 0.82 -6.75 -8.43
N GLU A 16 0.73 -6.95 -9.73
CA GLU A 16 1.85 -6.87 -10.65
C GLU A 16 1.67 -5.68 -11.59
N ILE A 17 2.67 -4.80 -11.63
CA ILE A 17 2.74 -3.68 -12.57
C ILE A 17 3.59 -4.07 -13.78
N LYS A 18 3.07 -3.82 -14.97
CA LYS A 18 3.76 -4.00 -16.26
C LYS A 18 3.65 -2.75 -17.14
N ASN A 19 4.60 -2.62 -18.07
CA ASN A 19 4.68 -1.56 -19.09
C ASN A 19 4.82 -0.12 -18.55
N ALA A 20 5.26 0.03 -17.29
CA ALA A 20 5.60 1.34 -16.75
C ALA A 20 6.85 1.90 -17.44
N TYR A 21 6.90 3.23 -17.60
CA TYR A 21 7.96 3.98 -18.25
C TYR A 21 9.33 3.69 -17.62
N PHE A 22 9.42 3.78 -16.29
CA PHE A 22 10.62 3.35 -15.58
C PHE A 22 10.57 1.85 -15.32
N LYS A 23 11.62 1.15 -15.77
CA LYS A 23 11.80 -0.29 -15.53
C LYS A 23 11.71 -0.66 -14.04
N THR A 24 12.09 0.26 -13.15
CA THR A 24 12.05 0.05 -11.70
C THR A 24 10.64 -0.05 -11.12
N ASP A 25 9.63 0.49 -11.80
CA ASP A 25 8.25 0.49 -11.32
C ASP A 25 7.51 -0.78 -11.73
N ASN A 26 8.08 -1.53 -12.67
CA ASN A 26 7.59 -2.84 -13.04
C ASN A 26 7.99 -3.87 -11.96
N GLY A 27 7.05 -4.76 -11.63
CA GLY A 27 7.28 -5.83 -10.66
C GLY A 27 6.07 -6.15 -9.80
N LEU A 28 6.30 -6.96 -8.77
CA LEU A 28 5.30 -7.35 -7.78
C LEU A 28 5.29 -6.35 -6.63
N TYR A 29 4.09 -6.02 -6.18
CA TYR A 29 3.82 -5.16 -5.06
C TYR A 29 2.66 -5.73 -4.25
N PHE A 30 2.44 -5.24 -3.03
CA PHE A 30 1.13 -5.35 -2.39
C PHE A 30 0.54 -3.98 -2.14
N VAL A 31 -0.78 -3.93 -2.08
CA VAL A 31 -1.53 -2.73 -1.72
C VAL A 31 -1.43 -2.53 -0.22
N GLU A 32 -0.64 -1.55 0.20
CA GLU A 32 -0.49 -1.20 1.61
C GLU A 32 -1.63 -0.29 2.08
N LYS A 33 -2.07 0.63 1.20
CA LYS A 33 -3.19 1.55 1.47
C LYS A 33 -4.01 1.76 0.20
N SER A 34 -5.32 1.58 0.32
CA SER A 34 -6.29 1.94 -0.71
C SER A 34 -6.78 3.40 -0.54
N PRO A 35 -7.23 4.07 -1.60
CA PRO A 35 -8.01 5.31 -1.46
C PRO A 35 -9.25 4.96 -0.64
N GLU A 36 -9.53 5.71 0.43
CA GLU A 36 -10.58 5.44 1.44
C GLU A 36 -10.15 4.56 2.63
N GLU A 37 -8.91 4.06 2.66
CA GLU A 37 -8.38 3.34 3.83
C GLU A 37 -8.37 4.25 5.07
N LEU A 38 -8.83 3.73 6.22
CA LEU A 38 -8.77 4.45 7.48
C LEU A 38 -7.33 4.91 7.78
N GLY A 39 -7.16 6.19 8.08
CA GLY A 39 -5.85 6.80 8.36
C GLY A 39 -5.00 7.15 7.13
N TRP A 40 -5.49 6.88 5.90
CA TRP A 40 -4.84 7.33 4.68
C TRP A 40 -5.44 8.65 4.19
N LEU A 41 -4.59 9.63 3.94
CA LEU A 41 -5.00 10.95 3.42
C LEU A 41 -4.79 11.08 1.90
N GLY A 42 -4.25 10.06 1.25
CA GLY A 42 -4.00 10.05 -0.19
C GLY A 42 -5.21 9.58 -0.98
N SER A 43 -5.34 10.09 -2.20
CA SER A 43 -6.35 9.65 -3.19
C SER A 43 -5.89 8.44 -4.01
N ASP A 44 -4.60 8.12 -3.97
CA ASP A 44 -3.99 7.08 -4.79
C ASP A 44 -3.66 5.85 -3.94
N TYR A 45 -3.53 4.70 -4.59
CA TYR A 45 -3.10 3.47 -3.93
C TYR A 45 -1.62 3.57 -3.58
N CYS A 46 -1.26 3.29 -2.33
CA CYS A 46 0.14 3.14 -1.92
C CYS A 46 0.55 1.67 -2.02
N LEU A 47 1.62 1.39 -2.77
CA LEU A 47 2.09 0.06 -3.07
C LEU A 47 3.52 -0.16 -2.53
N LEU A 48 3.74 -1.30 -1.89
CA LEU A 48 5.05 -1.71 -1.39
C LEU A 48 5.59 -2.88 -2.20
N LYS A 49 6.82 -2.72 -2.71
CA LYS A 49 7.46 -3.65 -3.63
C LYS A 49 7.83 -4.94 -2.93
N LEU A 50 7.51 -6.04 -3.62
CA LEU A 50 7.84 -7.39 -3.21
C LEU A 50 9.00 -7.94 -4.02
N LYS A 51 9.74 -8.83 -3.38
CA LYS A 51 10.63 -9.79 -4.05
C LYS A 51 9.78 -10.91 -4.64
N ARG A 52 10.38 -11.71 -5.53
CA ARG A 52 9.70 -12.87 -6.14
C ARG A 52 9.18 -13.91 -5.13
N ASN A 53 9.78 -13.96 -3.94
CA ASN A 53 9.38 -14.86 -2.85
C ASN A 53 8.30 -14.26 -1.92
N GLY A 54 7.65 -13.16 -2.29
CA GLY A 54 6.59 -12.54 -1.50
C GLY A 54 7.06 -11.67 -0.33
N GLN A 55 8.36 -11.60 -0.05
CA GLN A 55 8.91 -10.73 1.00
C GLN A 55 9.03 -9.28 0.53
N LEU A 56 9.00 -8.34 1.48
CA LEU A 56 9.29 -6.93 1.24
C LEU A 56 10.67 -6.70 0.61
N SER A 57 10.71 -5.84 -0.40
CA SER A 57 11.95 -5.34 -0.97
C SER A 57 12.57 -4.28 -0.07
N THR A 58 13.86 -4.43 0.23
CA THR A 58 14.67 -3.45 0.98
C THR A 58 15.33 -2.41 0.06
N ALA A 59 15.03 -2.43 -1.24
CA ALA A 59 15.58 -1.49 -2.19
C ALA A 59 15.07 -0.07 -1.92
N LYS A 60 15.93 0.94 -2.16
CA LYS A 60 15.59 2.37 -1.97
C LYS A 60 14.31 2.81 -2.71
N LYS A 61 14.02 2.19 -3.86
CA LYS A 61 12.82 2.46 -4.68
C LYS A 61 11.82 1.31 -4.55
N ASN A 62 11.31 1.09 -3.35
CA ASN A 62 10.33 0.04 -3.05
C ASN A 62 8.89 0.56 -2.90
N ILE A 63 8.65 1.87 -2.92
CA ILE A 63 7.31 2.45 -2.89
C ILE A 63 6.88 2.82 -4.31
N CYS A 64 5.64 2.54 -4.66
CA CYS A 64 5.00 2.98 -5.89
C CYS A 64 3.58 3.44 -5.59
N PHE A 65 3.04 4.35 -6.42
CA PHE A 65 1.63 4.74 -6.36
C PHE A 65 0.89 4.16 -7.57
N TRP A 66 -0.40 3.94 -7.40
CA TRP A 66 -1.28 3.62 -8.52
C TRP A 66 -2.51 4.56 -8.54
N PRO A 67 -2.76 5.29 -9.64
CA PRO A 67 -1.98 5.36 -10.89
C PRO A 67 -0.51 5.82 -10.71
N ILE A 68 0.40 5.37 -11.59
CA ILE A 68 1.83 5.65 -11.43
C ILE A 68 2.14 7.13 -11.71
N MET A 69 2.77 7.79 -10.75
CA MET A 69 3.28 9.15 -10.89
C MET A 69 4.81 9.21 -10.77
N SER A 70 5.45 9.94 -11.69
CA SER A 70 6.90 10.06 -11.82
C SER A 70 7.46 11.30 -11.14
N PHE A 71 8.21 11.12 -10.06
CA PHE A 71 8.85 12.18 -9.28
C PHE A 71 10.34 12.30 -9.62
N VAL A 72 10.66 12.78 -10.83
CA VAL A 72 12.04 13.05 -11.26
C VAL A 72 12.30 14.55 -11.37
N SER A 73 13.56 14.95 -11.22
CA SER A 73 13.96 16.38 -11.26
C SER A 73 13.74 17.02 -12.64
N ASP A 74 13.88 16.24 -13.72
CA ASP A 74 13.61 16.70 -15.07
C ASP A 74 12.09 16.71 -15.33
N ARG A 75 11.55 17.92 -15.46
CA ARG A 75 10.12 18.14 -15.67
C ARG A 75 9.62 17.56 -16.99
N MET A 76 10.38 17.68 -18.08
CA MET A 76 9.95 17.15 -19.38
C MET A 76 9.89 15.63 -19.34
N LYS A 77 10.89 15.01 -18.70
CA LYS A 77 10.90 13.56 -18.49
C LYS A 77 9.78 13.09 -17.57
N SER A 78 9.44 13.84 -16.53
CA SER A 78 8.30 13.53 -15.66
C SER A 78 6.98 13.55 -16.43
N ILE A 79 6.77 14.56 -17.28
CA ILE A 79 5.56 14.67 -18.13
C ILE A 79 5.47 13.50 -19.11
N GLU A 80 6.55 13.19 -19.82
CA GLU A 80 6.63 12.07 -20.76
C GLU A 80 6.34 10.74 -20.05
N ALA A 81 6.96 10.51 -18.90
CA ALA A 81 6.76 9.29 -18.12
C ALA A 81 5.32 9.15 -17.60
N ASN A 82 4.71 10.24 -17.14
CA ASN A 82 3.32 10.23 -16.68
C ASN A 82 2.34 9.98 -17.83
N ALA A 83 2.56 10.58 -19.01
CA ALA A 83 1.76 10.33 -20.20
C ALA A 83 1.88 8.87 -20.63
N TRP A 84 3.10 8.34 -20.73
CA TRP A 84 3.34 6.94 -21.05
C TRP A 84 2.67 5.99 -20.05
N ASN A 85 2.84 6.22 -18.75
CA ASN A 85 2.25 5.37 -17.72
C ASN A 85 0.72 5.37 -17.80
N LYS A 86 0.11 6.53 -18.04
CA LYS A 86 -1.35 6.64 -18.19
C LYS A 86 -1.87 5.82 -19.37
N GLU A 87 -1.11 5.73 -20.46
CA GLU A 87 -1.52 5.03 -21.68
C GLU A 87 -1.17 3.55 -21.69
N HIS A 88 -0.04 3.17 -21.08
CA HIS A 88 0.55 1.84 -21.25
C HIS A 88 0.66 1.01 -19.97
N ALA A 89 0.78 1.63 -18.80
CA ALA A 89 0.98 0.89 -17.58
C ALA A 89 -0.28 0.07 -17.26
N THR A 90 -0.08 -1.19 -16.88
CA THR A 90 -1.16 -2.09 -16.47
C THR A 90 -0.87 -2.63 -15.09
N ILE A 91 -1.95 -2.89 -14.35
CA ILE A 91 -1.90 -3.52 -13.03
C ILE A 91 -2.81 -4.75 -13.02
N GLU A 92 -2.36 -5.81 -12.37
CA GLU A 92 -3.07 -7.09 -12.28
C GLU A 92 -2.96 -7.65 -10.86
N VAL A 93 -4.07 -8.08 -10.27
CA VAL A 93 -4.06 -8.77 -8.97
C VAL A 93 -3.55 -10.20 -9.16
N ARG A 94 -2.54 -10.57 -8.37
CA ARG A 94 -1.93 -11.89 -8.37
C ARG A 94 -2.36 -12.68 -7.15
N THR A 95 -2.78 -13.93 -7.35
CA THR A 95 -3.21 -14.84 -6.28
C THR A 95 -2.28 -16.03 -6.10
N ASP A 96 -1.27 -16.15 -6.96
CA ASP A 96 -0.28 -17.23 -6.97
C ASP A 96 0.95 -16.96 -6.09
N ILE A 97 1.01 -15.79 -5.45
CA ILE A 97 2.11 -15.36 -4.59
C ILE A 97 1.75 -15.64 -3.13
N ASP A 98 2.72 -16.16 -2.35
CA ASP A 98 2.59 -16.32 -0.91
C ASP A 98 2.43 -14.96 -0.20
N ARG A 99 1.41 -14.86 0.66
CA ARG A 99 1.01 -13.65 1.37
C ARG A 99 1.25 -13.74 2.88
N GLN A 100 1.87 -14.80 3.37
CA GLN A 100 2.19 -14.99 4.80
C GLN A 100 2.97 -13.78 5.36
N TYR A 101 3.92 -13.24 4.60
CA TYR A 101 4.69 -12.06 4.99
C TYR A 101 3.83 -10.78 5.07
N ILE A 102 2.87 -10.63 4.16
CA ILE A 102 1.98 -9.47 4.12
C ILE A 102 1.03 -9.54 5.32
N LYS A 103 0.54 -10.74 5.65
CA LYS A 103 -0.24 -11.00 6.85
C LYS A 103 0.51 -10.54 8.09
N GLU A 104 1.74 -11.00 8.29
CA GLU A 104 2.54 -10.61 9.46
C GLU A 104 2.87 -9.12 9.47
N TYR A 105 3.15 -8.51 8.31
CA TYR A 105 3.39 -7.07 8.20
C TYR A 105 2.23 -6.25 8.79
N PHE A 106 0.97 -6.59 8.45
CA PHE A 106 -0.18 -5.87 9.02
C PHE A 106 -0.37 -6.11 10.53
N LYS A 107 0.00 -7.29 11.05
CA LYS A 107 -0.01 -7.54 12.51
C LYS A 107 1.04 -6.70 13.22
N GLU A 108 2.23 -6.59 12.65
CA GLU A 108 3.30 -5.76 13.20
C GLU A 108 2.92 -4.28 13.16
N GLU A 109 2.35 -3.79 12.06
CA GLU A 109 1.85 -2.41 11.96
C GLU A 109 0.77 -2.11 12.99
N ALA A 110 -0.17 -3.03 13.23
CA ALA A 110 -1.14 -2.89 14.31
C ALA A 110 -0.44 -2.76 15.67
N LYS A 111 0.48 -3.68 16.00
CA LYS A 111 1.23 -3.65 17.28
C LYS A 111 2.06 -2.36 17.46
N ARG A 112 2.57 -1.77 16.37
CA ARG A 112 3.33 -0.50 16.42
C ARG A 112 2.49 0.68 16.90
N LEU A 113 1.16 0.60 16.77
CA LEU A 113 0.25 1.65 17.25
C LEU A 113 0.02 1.59 18.76
N ASP A 114 0.24 0.44 19.41
CA ASP A 114 -0.06 0.25 20.83
C ASP A 114 0.65 1.27 21.75
N PRO A 115 1.97 1.54 21.63
CA PRO A 115 2.64 2.53 22.48
C PRO A 115 2.08 3.94 22.31
N MET A 116 1.67 4.30 21.09
CA MET A 116 1.08 5.60 20.81
C MET A 116 -0.33 5.72 21.39
N ILE A 117 -1.14 4.66 21.28
CA ILE A 117 -2.47 4.58 21.88
C ILE A 117 -2.38 4.74 23.40
N GLU A 118 -1.48 4.01 24.06
CA GLU A 118 -1.30 4.11 25.52
C GLU A 118 -0.84 5.52 25.94
N HIS A 119 0.06 6.14 25.18
CA HIS A 119 0.44 7.53 25.41
C HIS A 119 -0.74 8.50 25.26
N MET A 120 -1.61 8.31 24.26
CA MET A 120 -2.78 9.15 24.05
C MET A 120 -3.85 8.96 25.13
N LYS A 121 -4.10 7.72 25.57
CA LYS A 121 -5.00 7.42 26.68
C LYS A 121 -4.56 8.14 27.96
N TYR A 122 -3.26 8.10 28.27
CA TYR A 122 -2.73 8.76 29.46
C TYR A 122 -2.90 10.29 29.42
N ASN A 123 -2.61 10.92 28.28
CA ASN A 123 -2.63 12.39 28.19
C ASN A 123 -4.02 12.98 27.95
N PHE A 124 -4.86 12.30 27.17
CA PHE A 124 -6.13 12.85 26.69
C PHE A 124 -7.36 12.08 27.18
N GLY A 125 -7.17 10.89 27.75
CA GLY A 125 -8.25 9.96 28.10
C GLY A 125 -8.61 9.00 26.96
N GLU A 126 -9.33 7.93 27.33
CA GLU A 126 -9.73 6.87 26.38
C GLU A 126 -10.77 7.35 25.37
N ASP A 127 -11.68 8.24 25.80
CA ASP A 127 -12.79 8.73 24.99
C ASP A 127 -12.40 9.90 24.06
N HIS A 128 -11.14 10.34 24.09
CA HIS A 128 -10.70 11.43 23.24
C HIS A 128 -10.75 11.01 21.75
N PRO A 129 -11.27 11.86 20.84
CA PRO A 129 -11.47 11.49 19.43
C PRO A 129 -10.21 10.95 18.74
N GLU A 130 -9.03 11.49 19.06
CA GLU A 130 -7.78 11.01 18.48
C GLU A 130 -7.39 9.63 19.02
N THR A 131 -7.57 9.36 20.32
CA THR A 131 -7.33 8.03 20.92
C THR A 131 -8.21 6.98 20.23
N ILE A 132 -9.51 7.26 20.08
CA ILE A 132 -10.47 6.38 19.40
C ILE A 132 -10.05 6.13 17.95
N LYS A 133 -9.63 7.17 17.23
CA LYS A 133 -9.18 7.05 15.83
C LYS A 133 -7.99 6.10 15.69
N GLN A 134 -7.03 6.15 16.61
CA GLN A 134 -5.86 5.28 16.57
C GLN A 134 -6.19 3.83 16.95
N ILE A 135 -7.10 3.63 17.91
CA ILE A 135 -7.63 2.30 18.23
C ILE A 135 -8.32 1.69 17.00
N LYS A 136 -9.22 2.45 16.35
CA LYS A 136 -9.89 2.00 15.12
C LYS A 136 -8.89 1.67 14.00
N LEU A 137 -7.83 2.47 13.86
CA LEU A 137 -6.77 2.21 12.89
C LEU A 137 -6.05 0.89 13.19
N ARG A 138 -5.68 0.64 14.44
CA ARG A 138 -5.05 -0.62 14.86
C ARG A 138 -5.94 -1.82 14.56
N ASP A 139 -7.21 -1.74 14.96
CA ASP A 139 -8.15 -2.85 14.82
C ASP A 139 -8.39 -3.16 13.33
N HIS A 140 -8.58 -2.12 12.51
CA HIS A 140 -8.67 -2.25 11.05
C HIS A 140 -7.44 -2.93 10.44
N ARG A 141 -6.22 -2.60 10.90
CA ARG A 141 -4.99 -3.28 10.42
C ARG A 141 -4.95 -4.75 10.80
N MET A 142 -5.46 -5.10 11.98
CA MET A 142 -5.58 -6.51 12.39
C MET A 142 -6.62 -7.25 11.56
N GLU A 143 -7.78 -6.65 11.29
CA GLU A 143 -8.82 -7.21 10.43
C GLU A 143 -8.31 -7.48 9.01
N VAL A 144 -7.55 -6.53 8.43
CA VAL A 144 -6.88 -6.73 7.14
C VAL A 144 -5.94 -7.94 7.20
N SER A 145 -5.12 -8.06 8.26
CA SER A 145 -4.25 -9.23 8.44
C SER A 145 -5.03 -10.55 8.47
N ASP A 146 -6.13 -10.59 9.21
CA ASP A 146 -6.92 -11.81 9.36
C ASP A 146 -7.69 -12.18 8.08
N SER A 147 -8.06 -11.19 7.26
CA SER A 147 -8.69 -11.39 5.94
C SER A 147 -7.74 -12.01 4.90
N ILE A 148 -6.42 -11.88 5.09
CA ILE A 148 -5.42 -12.45 4.20
C ILE A 148 -5.33 -13.96 4.46
N GLN A 149 -5.76 -14.73 3.45
CA GLN A 149 -5.63 -16.19 3.34
C GLN A 149 -4.23 -16.62 2.89
#